data_AF-A0A4Y8ZWC4-F1
#
_entry.id   AF-A0A4Y8ZWC4-F1
#
_cell.length_a   1.000
_cell.length_b   1.000
_cell.length_c   1.000
_cell.angle_alpha   90.00
_cell.angle_beta   90.00
_cell.angle_gamma   90.00
#
_symmetry.space_group_name_H-M   'P 1'
#
loop_
_entity.id
_entity.type
_entity.pdbx_description
1 polymer ?
#
loop_
_entity_poly.entity_id
_entity_poly.type
_entity_poly.pdbx_seq_one_letter_code
_entity_poly.pdbx_strand_id
1 'polypeptide(L)'
;MMMFAFLLNYPWELIQAPLYQGMASAPHWTSVLVCSRAAVGDAVIAFIAFCTACLAARTPSWPMQPNRRGIIVFMGVGLVITVVIEHLATSSTSASWGWRYSSMMPLVPLIGAGLSPVLQWLILPPLVVWLARRHLQGA
;
A
#
# COMPACT_ATOMS: atom_id res chain seq x y z
N MET A 1 -13.97 -2.57 -5.59
CA MET A 1 -12.99 -2.11 -4.58
C MET A 1 -11.60 -2.70 -4.84
N MET A 2 -11.42 -4.03 -4.74
CA MET A 2 -10.11 -4.67 -4.92
C MET A 2 -9.48 -4.44 -6.29
N MET A 3 -10.27 -4.45 -7.36
CA MET A 3 -9.77 -4.15 -8.71
C MET A 3 -9.20 -2.73 -8.82
N PHE A 4 -9.87 -1.72 -8.26
CA PHE A 4 -9.35 -0.35 -8.21
C PHE A 4 -8.13 -0.22 -7.32
N ALA A 5 -8.11 -0.92 -6.18
CA ALA A 5 -6.94 -0.96 -5.32
C ALA A 5 -5.74 -1.54 -6.06
N PHE A 6 -5.89 -2.68 -6.75
CA PHE A 6 -4.81 -3.28 -7.53
C PHE A 6 -4.33 -2.36 -8.66
N LEU A 7 -5.27 -1.80 -9.45
CA LEU A 7 -4.96 -0.92 -10.57
C LEU A 7 -4.31 0.41 -10.16
N LEU A 8 -4.53 0.88 -8.93
CA LEU A 8 -3.90 2.10 -8.40
C LEU A 8 -2.58 1.82 -7.68
N ASN A 9 -2.46 0.68 -6.98
CA ASN A 9 -1.21 0.29 -6.33
C ASN A 9 -0.13 -0.06 -7.36
N TYR A 10 -0.49 -0.70 -8.47
CA TYR A 10 0.50 -1.15 -9.46
C TYR A 10 1.28 0.00 -10.16
N PRO A 11 0.65 1.10 -10.62
CA PRO A 11 1.37 2.27 -11.12
C PRO A 11 2.19 2.96 -10.03
N TRP A 12 1.67 2.99 -8.79
CA TRP A 12 2.37 3.59 -7.66
C TRP A 12 3.69 2.86 -7.38
N GLU A 13 3.64 1.52 -7.37
CA GLU A 13 4.80 0.64 -7.26
C GLU A 13 5.87 0.92 -8.33
N LEU A 14 5.44 1.09 -9.59
CA LEU A 14 6.36 1.42 -10.69
C LEU A 14 7.02 2.80 -10.52
N ILE A 15 6.29 3.79 -10.01
CA ILE A 15 6.82 5.14 -9.76
C ILE A 15 7.81 5.13 -8.60
N GLN A 16 7.59 4.31 -7.56
CA GLN A 16 8.50 4.25 -6.40
C GLN A 16 9.69 3.30 -6.60
N ALA A 17 9.66 2.39 -7.56
CA ALA A 17 10.75 1.46 -7.87
C ALA A 17 12.16 2.10 -7.86
N PRO A 18 12.44 3.26 -8.49
CA PRO A 18 13.78 3.87 -8.48
C PRO A 18 14.23 4.36 -7.09
N LEU A 19 13.34 4.47 -6.11
CA LEU A 19 13.68 4.90 -4.74
C LEU A 19 14.34 3.78 -3.92
N TYR A 20 14.30 2.53 -4.38
CA TYR A 20 14.92 1.39 -3.72
C TYR A 20 16.36 1.16 -4.21
N GLN A 21 17.25 0.82 -3.28
CA GLN A 21 18.68 0.64 -3.58
C GLN A 21 18.90 -0.55 -4.52
N GLY A 22 19.64 -0.35 -5.61
CA GLY A 22 19.94 -1.39 -6.59
C GLY A 22 18.85 -1.65 -7.64
N MET A 23 17.65 -1.08 -7.48
CA MET A 23 16.54 -1.21 -8.45
C MET A 23 16.70 -0.30 -9.67
N ALA A 24 17.29 0.89 -9.51
CA ALA A 24 17.56 1.82 -10.61
C ALA A 24 18.61 1.29 -11.61
N SER A 25 19.47 0.38 -11.15
CA SER A 25 20.52 -0.27 -11.95
C SER A 25 20.20 -1.74 -12.27
N ALA A 26 19.08 -2.28 -11.77
CA ALA A 26 18.68 -3.66 -12.02
C ALA A 26 18.09 -3.81 -13.44
N PRO A 27 18.22 -5.00 -14.06
CA PRO A 27 17.52 -5.30 -15.31
C PRO A 27 16.02 -5.02 -15.15
N HIS A 28 15.40 -4.35 -16.12
CA HIS A 28 14.00 -3.94 -16.06
C HIS A 28 13.05 -5.09 -15.67
N TRP A 29 13.34 -6.31 -16.13
CA TRP A 29 12.57 -7.51 -15.80
C TRP A 29 12.60 -7.86 -14.30
N THR A 30 13.75 -7.70 -13.65
CA THR A 30 13.90 -7.93 -12.21
C THR A 30 13.10 -6.89 -11.42
N SER A 31 13.13 -5.61 -11.84
CA SER A 31 12.35 -4.55 -11.22
C SER A 31 10.85 -4.81 -11.34
N VAL A 32 10.37 -5.26 -12.50
CA VAL A 32 8.96 -5.63 -12.70
C VAL A 32 8.56 -6.80 -11.80
N LEU A 33 9.38 -7.84 -11.68
CA LEU A 33 9.11 -8.99 -10.81
C LEU A 33 9.02 -8.61 -9.33
N VAL A 34 9.91 -7.72 -8.87
CA VAL A 34 9.88 -7.25 -7.48
C VAL A 34 8.69 -6.31 -7.26
N CYS A 35 8.41 -5.38 -8.17
CA CYS A 35 7.21 -4.53 -8.10
C CYS A 35 5.92 -5.36 -8.12
N SER A 36 5.89 -6.45 -8.89
CA SER A 36 4.75 -7.37 -8.93
C SER A 36 4.54 -8.07 -7.60
N ARG A 37 5.62 -8.53 -6.95
CA ARG A 37 5.56 -9.10 -5.60
C ARG A 37 5.11 -8.07 -4.56
N ALA A 38 5.62 -6.84 -4.65
CA ALA A 38 5.22 -5.73 -3.78
C ALA A 38 3.73 -5.42 -3.94
N ALA A 39 3.25 -5.25 -5.17
CA ALA A 39 1.84 -5.01 -5.49
C ALA A 39 0.92 -6.14 -4.98
N VAL A 40 1.36 -7.40 -5.05
CA VAL A 40 0.63 -8.53 -4.44
C VAL A 40 0.60 -8.42 -2.93
N GLY A 41 1.72 -8.06 -2.30
CA GLY A 41 1.80 -7.79 -0.87
C GLY A 41 0.79 -6.72 -0.45
N ASP A 42 0.79 -5.58 -1.13
CA ASP A 42 -0.15 -4.49 -0.85
C ASP A 42 -1.60 -4.86 -1.09
N ALA A 43 -1.89 -5.68 -2.10
CA ALA A 43 -3.23 -6.22 -2.31
C ALA A 43 -3.68 -7.08 -1.12
N VAL A 44 -2.78 -7.89 -0.53
CA VAL A 44 -3.07 -8.67 0.68
C VAL A 44 -3.25 -7.76 1.89
N ILE A 45 -2.41 -6.73 2.07
CA ILE A 45 -2.58 -5.78 3.18
C ILE A 45 -3.91 -5.04 3.04
N ALA A 46 -4.25 -4.58 1.83
CA ALA A 46 -5.53 -3.95 1.53
C ALA A 46 -6.71 -4.91 1.77
N PHE A 47 -6.56 -6.20 1.49
CA PHE A 47 -7.57 -7.20 1.82
C PHE A 47 -7.78 -7.34 3.33
N ILE A 48 -6.70 -7.48 4.11
CA ILE A 48 -6.76 -7.56 5.57
C ILE A 48 -7.37 -6.28 6.15
N ALA A 49 -6.90 -5.12 5.72
CA ALA A 49 -7.44 -3.83 6.11
C ALA A 49 -8.94 -3.75 5.77
N PHE A 50 -9.37 -4.22 4.61
CA PHE A 50 -10.78 -4.23 4.20
C PHE A 50 -11.63 -5.11 5.13
N CYS A 51 -11.17 -6.33 5.42
CA CYS A 51 -11.85 -7.23 6.35
C CYS A 51 -11.99 -6.62 7.75
N THR A 52 -10.92 -6.01 8.27
CA THR A 52 -10.96 -5.32 9.58
C THR A 52 -11.91 -4.12 9.57
N ALA A 53 -11.95 -3.36 8.47
CA ALA A 53 -12.88 -2.25 8.30
C ALA A 53 -14.34 -2.72 8.23
N CYS A 54 -14.62 -3.85 7.57
CA CYS A 54 -15.96 -4.47 7.55
C CYS A 54 -16.40 -4.89 8.95
N LEU A 55 -15.51 -5.50 9.75
CA LEU A 55 -15.78 -5.87 11.14
C LEU A 55 -16.03 -4.64 12.02
N ALA A 56 -15.21 -3.60 11.88
CA ALA A 56 -15.33 -2.37 12.67
C ALA A 56 -16.56 -1.53 12.29
N ALA A 57 -16.89 -1.46 11.00
CA ALA A 57 -18.09 -0.79 10.51
C ALA A 57 -19.36 -1.63 10.73
N ARG A 58 -19.22 -2.91 11.11
CA ARG A 58 -20.28 -3.92 11.22
C ARG A 58 -21.13 -4.05 9.95
N THR A 59 -20.57 -3.67 8.80
CA THR A 59 -21.25 -3.78 7.51
C THR A 59 -20.26 -3.99 6.38
N PRO A 60 -20.49 -4.98 5.49
CA PRO A 60 -19.68 -5.18 4.29
C PRO A 60 -19.93 -4.10 3.23
N SER A 61 -21.04 -3.36 3.32
CA SER A 61 -21.39 -2.27 2.40
C SER A 61 -20.85 -0.89 2.84
N TRP A 62 -19.92 -0.86 3.80
CA TRP A 62 -19.26 0.38 4.24
C TRP A 62 -18.65 1.23 3.11
N PRO A 63 -18.19 0.68 1.96
CA PRO A 63 -17.72 1.52 0.85
C PRO A 63 -18.85 2.30 0.17
N MET A 64 -20.09 1.77 0.19
CA MET A 64 -21.26 2.42 -0.39
C MET A 64 -21.81 3.52 0.53
N GLN A 65 -21.73 3.31 1.85
CA GLN A 65 -22.06 4.30 2.86
C GLN A 65 -20.80 4.60 3.69
N PRO A 66 -19.93 5.50 3.20
CA PRO A 66 -18.62 5.74 3.79
C PRO A 66 -18.75 6.16 5.25
N ASN A 67 -18.56 5.20 6.15
CA ASN A 67 -18.50 5.44 7.58
C ASN A 67 -17.09 5.92 7.92
N ARG A 68 -16.97 7.07 8.61
CA ARG A 68 -15.68 7.60 9.05
C ARG A 68 -14.86 6.56 9.81
N ARG A 69 -15.52 5.70 10.62
CA ARG A 69 -14.86 4.60 11.33
C ARG A 69 -14.23 3.57 10.39
N GLY A 70 -14.94 3.18 9.32
CA GLY A 70 -14.43 2.22 8.33
C GLY A 70 -13.20 2.76 7.60
N ILE A 71 -13.23 4.02 7.19
CA ILE A 71 -12.09 4.68 6.53
C ILE A 71 -10.89 4.79 7.47
N ILE A 72 -11.10 5.25 8.71
CA ILE A 72 -10.02 5.39 9.70
C ILE A 72 -9.38 4.02 10.01
N VAL A 73 -10.19 2.98 10.22
CA VAL A 73 -9.66 1.63 10.49
C VAL A 73 -8.94 1.08 9.26
N PHE A 74 -9.50 1.26 8.07
CA PHE A 74 -8.88 0.80 6.82
C PHE A 74 -7.50 1.44 6.60
N MET A 75 -7.40 2.76 6.75
CA MET A 75 -6.13 3.49 6.63
C MET A 75 -5.17 3.13 7.76
N GLY A 76 -5.66 3.06 9.00
CA GLY A 76 -4.83 2.79 10.17
C GLY A 76 -4.22 1.39 10.16
N VAL A 77 -5.03 0.36 9.84
CA VAL A 77 -4.54 -1.02 9.75
C VAL A 77 -3.53 -1.17 8.62
N GLY A 78 -3.81 -0.60 7.45
CA GLY A 78 -2.87 -0.62 6.34
C GLY A 78 -1.54 0.06 6.65
N LEU A 79 -1.61 1.27 7.22
CA LEU A 79 -0.43 2.02 7.63
C LEU A 79 0.40 1.24 8.67
N VAL A 80 -0.25 0.69 9.71
CA VAL A 80 0.45 -0.09 10.75
C VAL A 80 1.12 -1.32 10.15
N ILE A 81 0.41 -2.09 9.32
CA ILE A 81 0.97 -3.30 8.71
C ILE A 81 2.16 -2.93 7.81
N THR A 82 2.03 -1.90 6.98
CA THR A 82 3.12 -1.46 6.09
C THR A 82 4.32 -0.97 6.88
N VAL A 83 4.12 -0.17 7.91
CA VAL A 83 5.23 0.28 8.78
C VAL A 83 5.93 -0.90 9.44
N VAL A 84 5.19 -1.88 9.95
CA VAL A 84 5.76 -3.11 10.54
C VAL A 84 6.55 -3.89 9.50
N ILE A 85 6.01 -4.08 8.30
CA ILE A 85 6.70 -4.78 7.21
C ILE A 85 7.96 -4.03 6.79
N GLU A 86 7.91 -2.70 6.67
CA GLU A 86 9.08 -1.89 6.33
C GLU A 86 10.17 -2.01 7.37
N HIS A 87 9.83 -1.96 8.67
CA HIS A 87 10.80 -2.18 9.74
C HIS A 87 11.40 -3.58 9.71
N LEU A 88 10.58 -4.61 9.46
CA LEU A 88 11.08 -5.99 9.34
C LEU A 88 11.98 -6.14 8.11
N ALA A 89 11.61 -5.54 6.98
CA ALA A 89 12.36 -5.64 5.74
C ALA A 89 13.68 -4.85 5.78
N THR A 90 13.73 -3.71 6.47
CA THR A 90 14.94 -2.90 6.65
C THR A 90 15.86 -3.42 7.75
N SER A 91 15.31 -4.05 8.80
CA SER A 91 16.11 -4.72 9.83
C SER A 91 16.63 -6.08 9.39
N SER A 92 15.98 -6.72 8.42
CA SER A 92 16.45 -7.98 7.85
C SER A 92 17.75 -7.75 7.07
N THR A 93 18.82 -8.40 7.53
CA THR A 93 20.14 -8.40 6.86
C THR A 93 20.24 -9.49 5.79
N SER A 94 19.19 -10.30 5.61
CA SER A 94 19.17 -11.41 4.65
C SER A 94 18.98 -10.92 3.22
N ALA A 95 19.92 -11.26 2.33
CA ALA A 95 19.87 -10.95 0.90
C ALA A 95 18.66 -11.56 0.15
N SER A 96 17.99 -12.55 0.75
CA SER A 96 16.82 -13.24 0.17
C SER A 96 15.48 -12.59 0.51
N TRP A 97 15.39 -11.82 1.59
CA TRP A 97 14.13 -11.24 2.08
C TRP A 97 14.44 -10.01 2.93
N GLY A 98 14.54 -8.85 2.27
CA GLY A 98 14.85 -7.56 2.86
C GLY A 98 15.14 -6.54 1.74
N TRP A 99 14.85 -5.27 1.97
CA TRP A 99 15.19 -4.20 1.04
C TRP A 99 15.84 -3.03 1.77
N ARG A 100 16.71 -2.32 1.05
CA ARG A 100 17.35 -1.10 1.54
C ARG A 100 16.89 0.07 0.69
N TYR A 101 16.61 1.18 1.35
CA TYR A 101 16.28 2.42 0.66
C TYR A 101 17.52 3.02 -0.01
N SER A 102 17.33 3.60 -1.19
CA SER A 102 18.35 4.42 -1.82
C SER A 102 18.54 5.72 -1.04
N SER A 103 19.67 6.41 -1.24
CA SER A 103 19.90 7.75 -0.71
C SER A 103 18.87 8.78 -1.20
N MET A 104 18.11 8.45 -2.25
CA MET A 104 17.05 9.27 -2.81
C MET A 104 15.68 9.09 -2.12
N MET A 105 15.51 8.11 -1.24
CA MET A 105 14.21 7.89 -0.57
C MET A 105 14.09 8.79 0.66
N PRO A 106 13.13 9.74 0.69
CA PRO A 106 12.84 10.49 1.89
C PRO A 106 12.18 9.56 2.93
N LEU A 107 12.72 9.58 4.15
CA LEU A 107 12.20 8.85 5.30
C LEU A 107 11.33 9.77 6.14
N VAL A 108 10.25 9.24 6.70
CA VAL A 108 9.42 9.98 7.66
C VAL A 108 10.11 9.94 9.03
N PRO A 109 10.61 11.06 9.58
CA PRO A 109 11.45 11.06 10.77
C PRO A 109 10.75 10.57 12.04
N LEU A 110 9.41 10.66 12.13
CA LEU A 110 8.65 10.12 13.27
C LEU A 110 8.50 8.59 13.24
N ILE A 111 8.52 7.99 12.04
CA ILE A 111 8.13 6.60 11.85
C ILE A 111 9.35 5.75 11.43
N GLY A 112 10.38 6.37 10.83
CA GLY A 112 11.52 5.64 10.24
C GLY A 112 11.15 4.85 8.96
N ALA A 113 9.90 5.00 8.52
CA ALA A 113 9.31 4.39 7.33
C ALA A 113 9.56 5.23 6.07
N GLY A 114 9.46 4.61 4.90
CA GLY A 114 9.54 5.28 3.62
C GLY A 114 8.38 6.25 3.41
N LEU A 115 8.64 7.47 2.92
CA LEU A 115 7.57 8.43 2.63
C LEU A 115 6.59 7.90 1.57
N SER A 116 7.08 7.17 0.57
CA SER A 116 6.26 6.64 -0.52
C SER A 116 5.13 5.70 -0.04
N PRO A 117 5.41 4.64 0.75
CA PRO A 117 4.36 3.77 1.28
C PRO A 117 3.40 4.49 2.24
N VAL A 118 3.88 5.47 3.00
CA VAL A 118 3.00 6.32 3.83
C VAL A 118 2.04 7.12 2.94
N LEU A 119 2.54 7.73 1.87
CA LEU A 119 1.72 8.45 0.90
C LEU A 119 0.75 7.51 0.16
N GLN A 120 1.15 6.28 -0.13
CA GLN A 120 0.30 5.26 -0.72
C GLN A 120 -0.95 5.01 0.12
N TRP A 121 -0.78 4.79 1.43
CA TRP A 121 -1.90 4.59 2.36
C TRP A 121 -2.70 5.85 2.68
N LEU A 122 -2.13 7.03 2.50
CA LEU A 122 -2.86 8.29 2.65
C LEU A 122 -3.69 8.62 1.40
N ILE A 123 -3.19 8.31 0.20
CA ILE A 123 -3.78 8.76 -1.07
C ILE A 123 -4.64 7.67 -1.72
N LEU A 124 -4.17 6.43 -1.79
CA LEU A 124 -4.87 5.38 -2.53
C LEU A 124 -6.16 4.92 -1.84
N PRO A 125 -6.22 4.70 -0.52
CA PRO A 125 -7.44 4.28 0.17
C PRO A 125 -8.64 5.23 -0.03
N PRO A 126 -8.51 6.56 0.16
CA PRO A 126 -9.61 7.48 -0.15
C PRO A 126 -10.01 7.45 -1.62
N LEU A 127 -9.05 7.33 -2.54
CA LEU A 127 -9.27 7.35 -3.98
C LEU A 127 -9.98 6.08 -4.46
N VAL A 128 -9.63 4.92 -3.90
CA VAL A 128 -10.30 3.64 -4.13
C VAL A 128 -11.75 3.69 -3.63
N VAL A 129 -12.00 4.23 -2.43
CA VAL A 129 -13.35 4.41 -1.89
C VAL A 129 -14.16 5.35 -2.79
N TRP A 130 -13.55 6.46 -3.23
CA TRP A 130 -14.20 7.44 -4.10
C TRP A 130 -14.56 6.87 -5.48
N LEU A 131 -13.63 6.17 -6.14
CA LEU A 131 -13.88 5.50 -7.43
C LEU A 131 -14.94 4.41 -7.30
N ALA A 132 -14.87 3.60 -6.25
CA ALA A 132 -15.86 2.55 -6.00
C ALA A 132 -17.27 3.13 -5.82
N ARG A 133 -17.40 4.25 -5.07
CA ARG A 133 -18.67 4.96 -4.96
C ARG A 133 -19.16 5.49 -6.30
N ARG A 134 -18.29 6.15 -7.08
CA ARG A 134 -18.66 6.74 -8.36
C ARG A 134 -19.14 5.68 -9.37
N HIS A 135 -18.47 4.53 -9.43
CA HIS A 135 -18.89 3.43 -10.31
C HIS A 135 -20.24 2.82 -9.91
N LEU A 136 -20.52 2.72 -8.61
CA LEU A 136 -21.78 2.16 -8.11
C LEU A 136 -22.96 3.14 -8.15
N GLN A 137 -22.71 4.45 -8.22
CA GLN A 137 -23.74 5.49 -8.34
C GLN A 137 -24.05 5.87 -9.80
N GLY A 138 -23.19 5.49 -10.75
CA GLY A 138 -23.37 5.72 -12.18
C GLY A 138 -23.86 4.49 -12.96
N ALA A 139 -24.16 3.38 -12.27
CA ALA A 139 -24.79 2.17 -12.79
C ALA A 139 -26.21 2.08 -12.25
#